data_AF-A0A6A7GE41-F1
#
_entry.id   AF-A0A6A7GE41-F1
#
_cell.length_a   1.000
_cell.length_b   1.000
_cell.length_c   1.000
_cell.angle_alpha   90.00
_cell.angle_beta   90.00
_cell.angle_gamma   90.00
#
_symmetry.space_group_name_H-M   'P 1'
#
loop_
_entity.id
_entity.type
_entity.pdbx_description
1 polymer ?
#
loop_
_entity_poly.entity_id
_entity_poly.type
_entity_poly.pdbx_seq_one_letter_code
_entity_poly.pdbx_strand_id
1 'polypeptide(L)'
;VITAICQRSEASNKPIAWNSIRGLMENAIYGGRIDNENDFVILQTYLMKYFNANILSLQGSKTQTRRLTSGINLPATSHKDDFVRLIQSLPDQDKPLVFGLPENIEAATQINASSAIISQLKALDVSTSLASKFNRKLWRQKLSPILTLWDKLKTSTDMMRHVPRSRSFSRSSGSLRDLKMNPLGNFMCLENQKAFDLVFALDHTLEDIKKVLFSGGLVTSQIHEDAVALIGGNVPRSSQALWSEGPEDPVQFVKGVSRRKIALLKWQKLVNSRELLKNSINLTEIFHPAVLLNAIRQRTARLH
;
A
#
# COMPACT_ATOMS: atom_id res chain seq x y z
N VAL A 1 -23.58 -17.62 -26.94
CA VAL A 1 -23.06 -16.49 -27.76
C VAL A 1 -21.75 -16.85 -28.45
N ILE A 2 -20.69 -17.21 -27.72
CA ILE A 2 -19.39 -17.59 -28.32
C ILE A 2 -19.52 -18.80 -29.27
N THR A 3 -20.27 -19.83 -28.88
CA THR A 3 -20.57 -20.98 -29.75
C THR A 3 -21.27 -20.58 -31.05
N ALA A 4 -22.17 -19.60 -31.01
CA ALA A 4 -22.88 -19.10 -32.19
C ALA A 4 -21.97 -18.25 -33.10
N ILE A 5 -20.99 -17.53 -32.54
CA ILE A 5 -19.98 -16.78 -33.31
C ILE A 5 -19.02 -17.74 -34.02
N CYS A 6 -18.57 -18.80 -33.35
CA CYS A 6 -17.74 -19.84 -33.95
C CYS A 6 -18.49 -20.62 -35.03
N GLN A 7 -19.73 -21.07 -34.76
CA GLN A 7 -20.56 -21.78 -35.73
C GLN A 7 -20.89 -20.93 -36.97
N ARG A 8 -21.11 -19.63 -36.81
CA ARG A 8 -21.34 -18.70 -37.93
C ARG A 8 -20.06 -18.43 -38.74
N SER A 9 -18.89 -18.48 -38.11
CA SER A 9 -17.59 -18.36 -38.77
C SER A 9 -17.26 -19.63 -39.56
N GLU A 10 -17.51 -20.82 -39.00
CA GLU A 10 -17.37 -22.12 -39.65
C GLU A 10 -18.33 -22.26 -40.85
N ALA A 11 -19.60 -21.87 -40.70
CA ALA A 11 -20.59 -21.94 -41.77
C ALA A 11 -20.34 -20.92 -42.92
N SER A 12 -19.63 -19.82 -42.64
CA SER A 12 -19.40 -18.74 -43.63
C SER A 12 -17.98 -18.74 -44.22
N ASN A 13 -17.10 -19.67 -43.83
CA ASN A 13 -15.67 -19.72 -44.19
C ASN A 13 -14.94 -18.37 -43.99
N LYS A 14 -15.39 -17.57 -43.03
CA LYS A 14 -14.82 -16.25 -42.68
C LYS A 14 -13.95 -16.38 -41.44
N PRO A 15 -12.85 -15.62 -41.33
CA PRO A 15 -11.99 -15.64 -40.14
C PRO A 15 -12.81 -15.25 -38.91
N ILE A 16 -12.56 -15.95 -37.79
CA ILE A 16 -13.20 -15.69 -36.51
C ILE A 16 -12.98 -14.22 -36.11
N ALA A 17 -14.07 -13.51 -35.79
CA ALA A 17 -14.01 -12.13 -35.34
C ALA A 17 -13.50 -12.03 -33.89
N TRP A 18 -12.20 -12.24 -33.70
CA TRP A 18 -11.54 -12.23 -32.39
C TRP A 18 -11.76 -10.91 -31.63
N ASN A 19 -11.82 -9.77 -32.32
CA ASN A 19 -12.08 -8.47 -31.71
C ASN A 19 -13.47 -8.41 -31.06
N SER A 20 -14.48 -9.04 -31.66
CA SER A 20 -15.83 -9.09 -31.08
C SER A 20 -15.89 -10.01 -29.86
N ILE A 21 -15.14 -11.12 -29.86
CA ILE A 21 -15.04 -12.01 -28.69
C ILE A 21 -14.32 -11.29 -27.54
N ARG A 22 -13.21 -10.60 -27.83
CA ARG A 22 -12.49 -9.80 -26.83
C ARG A 22 -13.38 -8.71 -26.25
N GLY A 23 -14.05 -7.92 -27.10
CA GLY A 23 -14.96 -6.86 -26.65
C GLY A 23 -16.15 -7.38 -25.83
N LEU A 24 -16.66 -8.58 -26.13
CA LEU A 24 -17.70 -9.22 -25.33
C LEU A 24 -17.16 -9.67 -23.96
N MET A 25 -15.99 -10.32 -23.94
CA MET A 25 -15.35 -10.78 -22.70
C MET A 25 -14.98 -9.60 -21.80
N GLU A 26 -14.45 -8.54 -22.41
CA GLU A 26 -14.03 -7.30 -21.76
C GLU A 26 -15.22 -6.57 -21.15
N ASN A 27 -16.28 -6.26 -21.91
CA ASN A 27 -17.34 -5.38 -21.42
C ASN A 27 -18.50 -6.12 -20.72
N ALA A 28 -18.86 -7.33 -21.18
CA ALA A 28 -20.07 -8.01 -20.70
C ALA A 28 -19.81 -9.04 -19.60
N ILE A 29 -18.59 -9.57 -19.50
CA ILE A 29 -18.29 -10.69 -18.58
C ILE A 29 -17.33 -10.23 -17.48
N TYR A 30 -16.13 -9.78 -17.85
CA TYR A 30 -15.07 -9.51 -16.89
C TYR A 30 -15.01 -8.04 -16.45
N GLY A 31 -15.39 -7.09 -17.31
CA GLY A 31 -15.29 -5.66 -17.02
C GLY A 31 -16.18 -5.17 -15.90
N GLY A 32 -17.35 -5.78 -15.71
CA GLY A 32 -18.26 -5.42 -14.60
C GLY A 32 -17.72 -5.76 -13.20
N ARG A 33 -16.56 -6.42 -13.09
CA ARG A 33 -15.89 -6.75 -11.82
C ARG A 33 -14.64 -5.90 -11.56
N ILE A 34 -14.28 -5.02 -12.49
CA ILE A 34 -13.02 -4.29 -12.48
C ILE A 34 -13.33 -2.80 -12.43
N ASP A 35 -13.01 -2.18 -11.30
CA ASP A 35 -13.19 -0.73 -11.12
C ASP A 35 -11.90 0.07 -11.40
N ASN A 36 -10.74 -0.61 -11.40
CA ASN A 36 -9.43 0.02 -11.55
C ASN A 36 -8.96 -0.02 -13.02
N GLU A 37 -8.56 1.13 -13.55
CA GLU A 37 -8.06 1.29 -14.92
C GLU A 37 -6.83 0.42 -15.20
N ASN A 38 -5.93 0.26 -14.24
CA ASN A 38 -4.73 -0.57 -14.42
C ASN A 38 -5.08 -2.06 -14.54
N ASP A 39 -6.05 -2.53 -13.75
CA ASP A 39 -6.51 -3.92 -13.79
C ASP A 39 -7.26 -4.20 -15.10
N PHE A 40 -7.93 -3.18 -15.64
CA PHE A 40 -8.57 -3.26 -16.95
C PHE A 40 -7.55 -3.42 -18.08
N VAL A 41 -6.43 -2.70 -18.03
CA VAL A 41 -5.30 -2.88 -18.97
C VAL A 41 -4.70 -4.28 -18.88
N ILE A 42 -4.58 -4.82 -17.65
CA ILE A 42 -4.12 -6.20 -17.44
C ILE A 42 -5.10 -7.17 -18.08
N LEU A 43 -6.41 -7.04 -17.83
CA LEU A 43 -7.43 -7.89 -18.46
C LEU A 43 -7.32 -7.86 -19.99
N GLN A 44 -7.23 -6.68 -20.61
CA GLN A 44 -7.06 -6.54 -22.05
C GLN A 44 -5.81 -7.29 -22.55
N THR A 45 -4.70 -7.17 -21.82
CA THR A 45 -3.44 -7.86 -22.15
C THR A 45 -3.61 -9.38 -22.12
N TYR A 46 -4.29 -9.92 -21.10
CA TYR A 46 -4.60 -11.35 -21.01
C TYR A 46 -5.52 -11.81 -22.14
N LEU A 47 -6.56 -11.03 -22.47
CA LEU A 47 -7.48 -11.34 -23.56
C LEU A 47 -6.76 -11.34 -24.92
N MET A 48 -5.88 -10.38 -25.16
CA MET A 48 -5.04 -10.33 -26.36
C MET A 48 -4.06 -11.51 -26.44
N LYS A 49 -3.49 -11.92 -25.30
CA LYS A 49 -2.53 -13.02 -25.21
C LYS A 49 -3.19 -14.37 -25.53
N TYR A 50 -4.34 -14.69 -24.93
CA TYR A 50 -4.96 -16.01 -25.08
C TYR A 50 -5.96 -16.11 -26.24
N PHE A 51 -6.74 -15.06 -26.51
CA PHE A 51 -7.74 -15.05 -27.58
C PHE A 51 -7.15 -14.52 -28.89
N ASN A 52 -6.23 -15.30 -29.45
CA ASN A 52 -5.60 -15.04 -30.75
C ASN A 52 -5.71 -16.27 -31.67
N ALA A 53 -5.82 -16.01 -32.98
CA ALA A 53 -5.80 -17.02 -34.03
C ALA A 53 -4.57 -17.92 -33.93
N ASN A 54 -3.42 -17.38 -33.51
CA ASN A 54 -2.16 -18.13 -33.43
C ASN A 54 -2.16 -19.24 -32.36
N ILE A 55 -3.01 -19.13 -31.32
CA ILE A 55 -3.08 -20.12 -30.24
C ILE A 55 -4.24 -21.08 -30.46
N LEU A 56 -5.38 -20.57 -30.95
CA LEU A 56 -6.64 -21.30 -31.01
C LEU A 56 -7.01 -21.82 -32.42
N SER A 57 -6.38 -21.33 -33.49
CA SER A 57 -6.63 -21.86 -34.84
C SER A 57 -5.83 -23.14 -35.08
N LEU A 58 -6.52 -24.19 -35.54
CA LEU A 58 -5.88 -25.44 -36.01
C LEU A 58 -5.00 -25.22 -37.25
N GLN A 59 -5.26 -24.16 -38.03
CA GLN A 59 -4.53 -23.79 -39.25
C GLN A 59 -3.40 -22.79 -39.00
N GLY A 60 -3.27 -22.27 -37.77
CA GLY A 60 -2.28 -21.27 -37.39
C GLY A 60 -0.90 -21.88 -37.18
N SER A 61 -0.08 -21.84 -38.23
CA SER A 61 1.39 -21.98 -38.24
C SER A 61 2.00 -23.35 -37.93
N LYS A 62 2.57 -23.96 -38.98
CA LYS A 62 3.50 -25.12 -38.90
C LYS A 62 4.85 -24.77 -38.23
N THR A 63 5.08 -23.51 -37.86
CA THR A 63 6.39 -23.01 -37.39
C THR A 63 6.34 -22.29 -36.03
N GLN A 64 5.16 -21.98 -35.49
CA GLN A 64 5.01 -21.47 -34.12
C GLN A 64 4.28 -22.51 -33.26
N THR A 65 5.00 -23.09 -32.31
CA THR A 65 4.43 -23.92 -31.24
C THR A 65 3.27 -23.17 -30.57
N ARG A 66 2.08 -23.79 -30.49
CA ARG A 66 0.90 -23.31 -29.73
C ARG A 66 1.19 -23.27 -28.23
N ARG A 67 2.06 -22.35 -27.82
CA ARG A 67 2.51 -22.16 -26.44
C ARG A 67 1.47 -21.31 -25.72
N LEU A 68 0.81 -21.91 -24.72
CA LEU A 68 0.01 -21.15 -23.76
C LEU A 68 0.92 -20.37 -22.81
N THR A 69 2.03 -21.01 -22.43
CA THR A 69 3.06 -20.43 -21.57
C THR A 69 4.38 -21.17 -21.79
N SER A 70 5.46 -20.68 -21.18
CA SER A 70 6.80 -21.28 -21.23
C SER A 70 6.74 -22.75 -20.76
N GLY A 71 6.79 -23.68 -21.72
CA GLY A 71 6.81 -25.13 -21.45
C GLY A 71 5.46 -25.85 -21.57
N ILE A 72 4.34 -25.16 -21.80
CA ILE A 72 3.01 -25.79 -21.95
C ILE A 72 2.47 -25.50 -23.35
N ASN A 73 2.32 -26.56 -24.15
CA ASN A 73 1.77 -26.52 -25.50
C ASN A 73 0.35 -27.07 -25.51
N LEU A 74 -0.55 -26.42 -26.26
CA LEU A 74 -1.88 -26.94 -26.50
C LEU A 74 -1.85 -28.14 -27.47
N PRO A 75 -2.58 -29.23 -27.16
CA PRO A 75 -2.81 -30.32 -28.08
C PRO A 75 -3.44 -29.84 -29.39
N ALA A 76 -3.03 -30.48 -30.49
CA ALA A 76 -3.52 -30.18 -31.83
C ALA A 76 -4.87 -30.80 -32.16
N THR A 77 -5.40 -31.61 -31.24
CA THR A 77 -6.52 -32.50 -31.46
C THR A 77 -7.83 -31.91 -30.94
N SER A 78 -8.95 -32.31 -31.55
CA SER A 78 -10.30 -32.04 -31.06
C SER A 78 -10.78 -33.05 -30.00
N HIS A 79 -9.93 -34.01 -29.60
CA HIS A 79 -10.27 -35.03 -28.62
C HIS A 79 -10.10 -34.51 -27.18
N LYS A 80 -11.15 -34.64 -26.38
CA LYS A 80 -11.18 -34.21 -24.97
C LYS A 80 -10.09 -34.88 -24.13
N ASP A 81 -9.82 -36.16 -24.36
CA ASP A 81 -8.90 -36.96 -23.53
C ASP A 81 -7.46 -36.44 -23.60
N ASP A 82 -7.05 -35.86 -24.73
CA ASP A 82 -5.73 -35.25 -24.89
C ASP A 82 -5.58 -34.00 -24.00
N PHE A 83 -6.65 -33.22 -23.81
CA PHE A 83 -6.66 -32.09 -22.87
C PHE A 83 -6.64 -32.57 -21.42
N VAL A 84 -7.33 -33.67 -21.10
CA VAL A 84 -7.31 -34.24 -19.73
C VAL A 84 -5.91 -34.75 -19.39
N ARG A 85 -5.25 -35.45 -20.32
CA ARG A 85 -3.86 -35.89 -20.15
C ARG A 85 -2.89 -34.73 -19.98
N LEU A 86 -3.10 -33.63 -20.73
CA LEU A 86 -2.31 -32.42 -20.56
C LEU A 86 -2.48 -31.85 -19.14
N ILE A 87 -3.71 -31.74 -18.64
CA ILE A 87 -3.99 -31.23 -17.29
C ILE A 87 -3.31 -32.12 -16.24
N GLN A 88 -3.37 -33.45 -16.39
CA GLN A 88 -2.71 -34.40 -15.49
C GLN A 88 -1.18 -34.35 -15.54
N SER A 89 -0.60 -33.87 -16.64
CA SER A 89 0.86 -33.71 -16.79
C SER A 89 1.41 -32.42 -16.16
N LEU A 90 0.54 -31.52 -15.70
CA LEU A 90 0.96 -30.28 -15.05
C LEU A 90 1.54 -30.55 -13.66
N PRO A 91 2.54 -29.76 -13.22
CA PRO A 91 3.09 -29.88 -11.88
C PRO A 91 2.07 -29.42 -10.82
N ASP A 92 2.12 -30.00 -9.62
CA ASP A 92 1.28 -29.59 -8.49
C ASP A 92 1.61 -28.19 -7.96
N GLN A 93 2.82 -27.69 -8.23
CA GLN A 93 3.27 -26.35 -7.86
C GLN A 93 3.37 -25.45 -9.09
N ASP A 94 2.58 -24.38 -9.08
CA ASP A 94 2.56 -23.38 -10.12
C ASP A 94 3.77 -22.44 -10.01
N LYS A 95 4.48 -22.23 -11.13
CA LYS A 95 5.59 -21.27 -11.20
C LYS A 95 5.05 -19.86 -11.50
N PRO A 96 5.61 -18.80 -10.88
CA PRO A 96 5.18 -17.41 -11.14
C PRO A 96 5.33 -17.01 -12.62
N LEU A 97 6.31 -17.59 -13.33
CA LEU A 97 6.53 -17.38 -14.76
C LEU A 97 5.29 -17.74 -15.61
N VAL A 98 4.47 -18.69 -15.16
CA VAL A 98 3.23 -19.09 -15.86
C VAL A 98 2.28 -17.89 -15.99
N PHE A 99 2.25 -17.03 -14.98
CA PHE A 99 1.43 -15.82 -14.89
C PHE A 99 2.14 -14.57 -15.43
N GLY A 100 3.35 -14.70 -15.98
CA GLY A 100 4.17 -13.56 -16.40
C GLY A 100 4.71 -12.74 -15.23
N LEU A 101 4.72 -13.31 -14.03
CA LEU A 101 5.23 -12.68 -12.82
C LEU A 101 6.72 -13.01 -12.65
N PRO A 102 7.57 -12.05 -12.23
CA PRO A 102 8.96 -12.33 -11.90
C PRO A 102 9.08 -13.28 -10.70
N GLU A 103 10.14 -14.10 -10.70
CA GLU A 103 10.36 -15.17 -9.70
C GLU A 103 10.52 -14.65 -8.26
N ASN A 104 10.95 -13.39 -8.10
CA ASN A 104 11.09 -12.75 -6.79
C ASN A 104 9.75 -12.59 -6.04
N ILE A 105 8.62 -12.66 -6.74
CA ILE A 105 7.29 -12.52 -6.14
C ILE A 105 6.99 -13.71 -5.25
N GLU A 106 7.41 -14.92 -5.61
CA GLU A 106 7.16 -16.12 -4.79
C GLU A 106 7.86 -16.02 -3.43
N ALA A 107 9.11 -15.56 -3.41
CA ALA A 107 9.82 -15.29 -2.17
C ALA A 107 9.09 -14.23 -1.33
N ALA A 108 8.60 -13.15 -1.96
CA ALA A 108 7.86 -12.11 -1.26
C ALA A 108 6.51 -12.59 -0.72
N THR A 109 5.74 -13.36 -1.50
CA THR A 109 4.45 -13.92 -1.06
C THR A 109 4.64 -14.92 0.06
N GLN A 110 5.69 -15.76 -0.01
CA GLN A 110 6.02 -16.71 1.06
C GLN A 110 6.43 -16.01 2.35
N ILE A 111 7.23 -14.94 2.27
CA ILE A 111 7.59 -14.11 3.44
C ILE A 111 6.31 -13.50 4.05
N ASN A 112 5.43 -12.93 3.22
CA ASN A 112 4.19 -12.32 3.69
C ASN A 112 3.24 -13.34 4.31
N ALA A 113 3.05 -14.51 3.69
CA ALA A 113 2.23 -15.59 4.22
C ALA A 113 2.79 -16.10 5.57
N SER A 114 4.11 -16.29 5.65
CA SER A 114 4.78 -16.70 6.89
C SER A 114 4.60 -15.64 7.99
N SER A 115 4.78 -14.37 7.66
CA SER A 115 4.54 -13.25 8.57
C SER A 115 3.09 -13.22 9.07
N ALA A 116 2.12 -13.40 8.17
CA ALA A 116 0.69 -13.45 8.52
C ALA A 116 0.37 -14.61 9.48
N ILE A 117 0.91 -15.80 9.23
CA ILE A 117 0.76 -16.96 10.12
C ILE A 117 1.39 -16.68 11.49
N ILE A 118 2.60 -16.09 11.53
CA ILE A 118 3.26 -15.70 12.78
C ILE A 118 2.42 -14.67 13.54
N SER A 119 1.83 -13.69 12.86
CA SER A 119 0.95 -12.69 13.47
C SER A 119 -0.32 -13.31 14.03
N GLN A 120 -0.93 -14.28 13.32
CA GLN A 120 -2.07 -15.03 13.83
C GLN A 120 -1.71 -15.85 15.07
N LEU A 121 -0.55 -16.54 15.05
CA LEU A 121 -0.05 -17.27 16.22
C LEU A 121 0.24 -16.35 17.41
N LYS A 122 0.81 -15.17 17.17
CA LYS A 122 1.00 -14.14 18.21
C LYS A 122 -0.32 -13.63 18.75
N ALA A 123 -1.33 -13.41 17.91
CA ALA A 123 -2.66 -13.01 18.35
C ALA A 123 -3.31 -14.08 19.24
N LEU A 124 -3.14 -15.35 18.91
CA LEU A 124 -3.59 -16.47 19.74
C LEU A 124 -2.86 -16.52 21.09
N ASP A 125 -1.53 -16.34 21.11
CA ASP A 125 -0.73 -16.23 22.35
C ASP A 125 -1.20 -15.05 23.22
N VAL A 126 -1.43 -13.88 22.61
CA VAL A 126 -1.93 -12.70 23.31
C VAL A 126 -3.35 -12.90 23.82
N SER A 127 -4.24 -13.56 23.06
CA SER A 127 -5.61 -13.87 23.52
C SER A 127 -5.62 -14.82 24.72
N THR A 128 -4.69 -15.78 24.75
CA THR A 128 -4.47 -16.67 25.90
C THR A 128 -3.93 -15.87 27.09
N SER A 129 -3.02 -14.91 26.84
CA SER A 129 -2.53 -14.00 27.87
C SER A 129 -3.58 -12.99 28.36
N LEU A 130 -4.58 -12.61 27.56
CA LEU A 130 -5.68 -11.72 27.96
C LEU A 130 -6.64 -12.41 28.94
N ALA A 131 -6.81 -13.73 28.82
CA ALA A 131 -7.53 -14.53 29.83
C ALA A 131 -6.79 -14.55 31.18
N SER A 132 -5.47 -14.33 31.17
CA SER A 132 -4.64 -14.15 32.37
C SER A 132 -4.47 -12.66 32.69
N LYS A 133 -5.33 -12.12 33.57
CA LYS A 133 -5.19 -10.87 34.36
C LYS A 133 -3.90 -10.06 34.11
N PHE A 134 -4.03 -8.78 33.77
CA PHE A 134 -2.96 -7.76 33.63
C PHE A 134 -1.63 -8.14 34.30
N ASN A 135 -0.67 -8.63 33.50
CA ASN A 135 0.65 -8.99 34.01
C ASN A 135 1.66 -7.86 33.74
N ARG A 136 1.79 -6.98 34.73
CA ARG A 136 2.69 -5.80 34.70
C ARG A 136 4.14 -6.15 34.32
N LYS A 137 4.64 -7.33 34.69
CA LYS A 137 6.02 -7.75 34.38
C LYS A 137 6.19 -8.06 32.89
N LEU A 138 5.25 -8.80 32.30
CA LEU A 138 5.26 -9.15 30.88
C LEU A 138 5.14 -7.92 29.98
N TRP A 139 4.23 -7.01 30.35
CA TRP A 139 4.04 -5.75 29.61
C TRP A 139 5.29 -4.89 29.68
N ARG A 140 5.94 -4.80 30.85
CA ARG A 140 7.21 -4.07 30.99
C ARG A 140 8.28 -4.67 30.09
N GLN A 141 8.41 -5.99 30.02
CA GLN A 141 9.40 -6.63 29.15
C GLN A 141 9.15 -6.35 27.67
N LYS A 142 7.91 -6.48 27.20
CA LYS A 142 7.57 -6.31 25.78
C LYS A 142 7.53 -4.83 25.33
N LEU A 143 7.14 -3.90 26.20
CA LEU A 143 6.96 -2.48 25.85
C LEU A 143 8.18 -1.59 26.17
N SER A 144 9.11 -2.03 27.02
CA SER A 144 10.33 -1.23 27.32
C SER A 144 11.17 -0.88 26.08
N PRO A 145 11.38 -1.78 25.09
CA PRO A 145 12.16 -1.43 23.90
C PRO A 145 11.54 -0.29 23.09
N ILE A 146 10.21 -0.26 22.93
CA ILE A 146 9.54 0.80 22.16
C ILE A 146 9.52 2.12 22.93
N LEU A 147 9.31 2.08 24.26
CA LEU A 147 9.36 3.27 25.11
C LEU A 147 10.75 3.91 25.11
N THR A 148 11.81 3.09 25.26
CA THR A 148 13.19 3.59 25.23
C THR A 148 13.60 4.10 23.85
N LEU A 149 13.12 3.47 22.77
CA LEU A 149 13.32 3.98 21.41
C LEU A 149 12.67 5.35 21.23
N TRP A 150 11.41 5.50 21.66
CA TRP A 150 10.71 6.77 21.57
C TRP A 150 11.38 7.87 22.39
N ASP A 151 11.77 7.58 23.64
CA ASP A 151 12.50 8.53 24.47
C ASP A 151 13.83 8.96 23.82
N LYS A 152 14.60 8.01 23.25
CA LYS A 152 15.83 8.34 22.50
C LYS A 152 15.56 9.23 21.29
N LEU A 153 14.52 8.93 20.52
CA LEU A 153 14.17 9.73 19.34
C LEU A 153 13.74 11.14 19.76
N LYS A 154 12.88 11.28 20.77
CA LYS A 154 12.46 12.58 21.32
C LYS A 154 13.62 13.41 21.85
N THR A 155 14.57 12.81 22.56
CA THR A 155 15.72 13.58 23.10
C THR A 155 16.72 13.94 22.00
N SER A 156 16.94 13.03 21.04
CA SER A 156 17.87 13.26 19.93
C SER A 156 17.36 14.30 18.93
N THR A 157 16.05 14.49 18.85
CA THR A 157 15.43 15.30 17.81
C THR A 157 14.39 16.18 18.49
N ASP A 158 14.55 17.50 18.39
CA ASP A 158 13.73 18.50 19.07
C ASP A 158 12.30 18.62 18.45
N MET A 159 11.69 17.46 18.17
CA MET A 159 10.43 17.26 17.44
C MET A 159 9.25 17.91 18.13
N MET A 160 9.34 18.09 19.45
CA MET A 160 8.27 18.61 20.30
C MET A 160 8.37 20.13 20.55
N ARG A 161 9.55 20.74 20.43
CA ARG A 161 9.71 22.20 20.67
C ARG A 161 9.19 23.06 19.53
N HIS A 162 9.11 22.50 18.32
CA HIS A 162 8.46 23.17 17.20
C HIS A 162 6.98 22.77 17.15
N VAL A 163 6.21 23.20 18.16
CA VAL A 163 4.81 23.53 17.91
C VAL A 163 4.86 24.47 16.71
N PRO A 164 4.22 24.15 15.57
CA PRO A 164 3.93 25.19 14.62
C PRO A 164 3.07 26.15 15.41
N ARG A 165 3.70 27.21 15.97
CA ARG A 165 2.97 28.43 16.22
C ARG A 165 2.24 28.62 14.91
N SER A 166 0.92 28.52 14.95
CA SER A 166 0.12 29.43 14.16
C SER A 166 0.72 30.80 14.46
N ARG A 167 1.79 31.17 13.74
CA ARG A 167 1.76 32.42 13.04
C ARG A 167 0.50 32.27 12.23
N SER A 168 -0.61 32.67 12.85
CA SER A 168 -1.44 33.67 12.26
C SER A 168 -0.55 34.43 11.27
N PHE A 169 -0.59 34.03 10.00
CA PHE A 169 -0.80 35.04 8.98
C PHE A 169 -1.87 35.91 9.60
N SER A 170 -1.38 37.07 10.04
CA SER A 170 -2.06 38.03 10.87
C SER A 170 -3.57 37.94 10.74
N ARG A 171 -4.29 37.94 11.85
CA ARG A 171 -5.72 38.31 11.90
C ARG A 171 -5.93 39.78 11.47
N SER A 172 -5.12 40.31 10.57
CA SER A 172 -5.48 41.44 9.72
C SER A 172 -6.38 40.87 8.64
N SER A 173 -7.68 41.10 8.79
CA SER A 173 -8.57 41.48 7.69
C SER A 173 -7.91 41.40 6.31
N GLY A 174 -8.00 40.24 5.65
CA GLY A 174 -7.26 39.98 4.41
C GLY A 174 -7.79 38.75 3.70
N SER A 175 -8.77 38.98 2.82
CA SER A 175 -9.29 38.17 1.71
C SER A 175 -8.66 36.78 1.45
N LEU A 176 -9.49 35.85 0.95
CA LEU A 176 -9.19 34.58 0.24
C LEU A 176 -7.99 34.59 -0.76
N ARG A 177 -7.35 35.74 -1.00
CA ARG A 177 -6.15 35.95 -1.80
C ARG A 177 -4.86 35.49 -1.11
N ASP A 178 -4.69 35.59 0.21
CA ASP A 178 -3.42 35.21 0.85
C ASP A 178 -3.20 33.69 0.96
N LEU A 179 -4.29 32.93 1.17
CA LEU A 179 -4.27 31.46 1.00
C LEU A 179 -3.94 31.05 -0.46
N LYS A 180 -4.17 31.96 -1.42
CA LYS A 180 -3.77 31.78 -2.82
C LYS A 180 -2.36 32.32 -3.11
N MET A 181 -1.60 32.89 -2.18
CA MET A 181 -0.31 33.51 -2.52
C MET A 181 0.91 32.58 -2.45
N ASN A 182 0.86 31.47 -1.70
CA ASN A 182 1.95 30.48 -1.72
C ASN A 182 1.44 29.03 -1.45
N PRO A 183 1.06 28.26 -2.49
CA PRO A 183 0.45 26.94 -2.33
C PRO A 183 1.42 25.95 -1.66
N LEU A 184 2.72 26.12 -1.88
CA LEU A 184 3.76 25.32 -1.25
C LEU A 184 3.93 25.65 0.24
N GLY A 185 3.79 26.94 0.62
CA GLY A 185 3.82 27.37 2.01
C GLY A 185 2.63 26.82 2.81
N ASN A 186 1.43 26.84 2.23
CA ASN A 186 0.24 26.27 2.85
C ASN A 186 0.33 24.76 3.01
N PHE A 187 0.82 24.05 1.98
CA PHE A 187 1.11 22.63 2.08
C PHE A 187 2.05 22.33 3.24
N MET A 188 3.18 23.05 3.36
CA MET A 188 4.12 22.85 4.48
C MET A 188 3.51 23.12 5.86
N CYS A 189 2.61 24.10 5.96
CA CYS A 189 1.93 24.41 7.22
C CYS A 189 1.02 23.25 7.64
N LEU A 190 0.15 22.80 6.72
CA LEU A 190 -0.78 21.69 6.96
C LEU A 190 -0.04 20.38 7.24
N GLU A 191 1.02 20.09 6.50
CA GLU A 191 1.82 18.88 6.68
C GLU A 191 2.57 18.90 8.02
N ASN A 192 3.12 20.05 8.43
CA ASN A 192 3.75 20.19 9.75
C ASN A 192 2.77 20.08 10.90
N GLN A 193 1.54 20.57 10.73
CA GLN A 193 0.45 20.44 11.71
C GLN A 193 0.06 18.97 11.88
N LYS A 194 -0.25 18.26 10.78
CA LYS A 194 -0.54 16.82 10.83
C LYS A 194 0.59 16.02 11.47
N ALA A 195 1.84 16.32 11.12
CA ALA A 195 3.00 15.65 11.70
C ALA A 195 3.17 15.97 13.20
N PHE A 196 2.79 17.18 13.65
CA PHE A 196 2.78 17.55 15.06
C PHE A 196 1.69 16.80 15.83
N ASP A 197 0.46 16.81 15.32
CA ASP A 197 -0.68 16.13 15.93
C ASP A 197 -0.41 14.63 16.11
N LEU A 198 0.23 14.01 15.11
CA LEU A 198 0.62 12.61 15.16
C LEU A 198 1.73 12.34 16.20
N VAL A 199 2.78 13.17 16.24
CA VAL A 199 3.84 13.04 17.26
C VAL A 199 3.29 13.25 18.66
N PHE A 200 2.36 14.18 18.84
CA PHE A 200 1.71 14.46 20.11
C PHE A 200 0.83 13.29 20.56
N ALA A 201 0.02 12.72 19.65
CA ALA A 201 -0.79 11.54 19.95
C ALA A 201 0.06 10.32 20.34
N LEU A 202 1.15 10.07 19.61
CA LEU A 202 2.11 9.01 19.94
C LEU A 202 2.79 9.24 21.29
N ASP A 203 3.17 10.48 21.60
CA ASP A 203 3.80 10.77 22.88
C ASP A 203 2.83 10.55 24.04
N HIS A 204 1.61 11.07 23.92
CA HIS A 204 0.57 10.93 24.93
C HIS A 204 0.26 9.45 25.19
N THR A 205 0.02 8.66 24.14
CA THR A 205 -0.26 7.22 24.27
C THR A 205 0.89 6.45 24.92
N LEU A 206 2.13 6.70 24.51
CA LEU A 206 3.30 6.03 25.09
C LEU A 206 3.57 6.49 26.53
N GLU A 207 3.31 7.75 26.86
CA GLU A 207 3.48 8.28 28.21
C GLU A 207 2.41 7.75 29.17
N ASP A 208 1.17 7.60 28.72
CA ASP A 208 0.10 6.97 29.50
C ASP A 208 0.42 5.50 29.81
N ILE A 209 0.89 4.76 28.81
CA ILE A 209 1.39 3.39 28.99
C ILE A 209 2.56 3.37 29.98
N LYS A 210 3.49 4.32 29.89
CA LYS A 210 4.62 4.45 30.82
C LYS A 210 4.15 4.73 32.25
N LYS A 211 3.18 5.62 32.45
CA LYS A 211 2.58 5.92 33.77
C LYS A 211 1.92 4.69 34.39
N VAL A 212 1.20 3.90 33.60
CA VAL A 212 0.61 2.63 34.06
C VAL A 212 1.68 1.60 34.44
N LEU A 213 2.76 1.49 33.66
CA LEU A 213 3.81 0.50 33.89
C LEU A 213 4.76 0.84 35.05
N PHE A 214 5.11 2.11 35.23
CA PHE A 214 6.13 2.53 36.19
C PHE A 214 5.54 3.26 37.40
N SER A 215 4.55 4.11 37.19
CA SER A 215 4.00 5.01 38.22
C SER A 215 2.79 4.45 38.96
N GLY A 216 2.28 3.27 38.57
CA GLY A 216 1.08 2.68 39.18
C GLY A 216 -0.22 3.37 38.80
N GLY A 217 -0.27 4.01 37.62
CA GLY A 217 -1.49 4.63 37.10
C GLY A 217 -2.63 3.63 36.84
N LEU A 218 -3.86 4.13 36.82
CA LEU A 218 -5.06 3.34 36.52
C LEU A 218 -5.04 2.86 35.06
N VAL A 219 -5.33 1.58 34.85
CA VAL A 219 -5.50 1.02 33.50
C VAL A 219 -6.90 1.38 33.00
N THR A 220 -7.01 2.30 32.05
CA THR A 220 -8.26 2.57 31.34
C THR A 220 -8.44 1.58 30.17
N SER A 221 -9.67 1.40 29.70
CA SER A 221 -9.96 0.53 28.54
C SER A 221 -9.13 0.92 27.32
N GLN A 222 -8.98 2.22 27.08
CA GLN A 222 -8.19 2.76 25.96
C GLN A 222 -6.70 2.40 26.08
N ILE A 223 -6.08 2.63 27.24
CA ILE A 223 -4.66 2.30 27.47
C ILE A 223 -4.44 0.79 27.36
N HIS A 224 -5.41 -0.01 27.81
CA HIS A 224 -5.34 -1.46 27.68
C HIS A 224 -5.37 -1.89 26.21
N GLU A 225 -6.30 -1.37 25.40
CA GLU A 225 -6.36 -1.65 23.95
C GLU A 225 -5.08 -1.23 23.23
N ASP A 226 -4.57 -0.03 23.51
CA ASP A 226 -3.36 0.49 22.87
C ASP A 226 -2.11 -0.32 23.26
N ALA A 227 -1.99 -0.72 24.53
CA ALA A 227 -0.89 -1.57 24.99
C ALA A 227 -0.96 -2.99 24.41
N VAL A 228 -2.16 -3.56 24.29
CA VAL A 228 -2.37 -4.88 23.67
C VAL A 228 -2.06 -4.83 22.18
N ALA A 229 -2.45 -3.77 21.48
CA ALA A 229 -2.09 -3.56 20.08
C ALA A 229 -0.57 -3.52 19.90
N LEU A 230 0.15 -2.74 20.73
CA LEU A 230 1.61 -2.66 20.69
C LEU A 230 2.29 -3.99 21.04
N ILE A 231 1.77 -4.75 22.00
CA ILE A 231 2.26 -6.10 22.35
C ILE A 231 2.04 -7.09 21.20
N GLY A 232 0.90 -6.97 20.50
CA GLY A 232 0.58 -7.73 19.31
C GLY A 232 1.43 -7.37 18.08
N GLY A 233 2.22 -6.30 18.16
CA GLY A 233 3.04 -5.81 17.05
C GLY A 233 2.25 -4.97 16.05
N ASN A 234 1.16 -4.34 16.49
CA ASN A 234 0.33 -3.44 15.69
C ASN A 234 0.37 -2.01 16.26
N VAL A 235 0.26 -1.02 15.38
CA VAL A 235 0.17 0.40 15.77
C VAL A 235 -1.22 0.70 16.40
N PRO A 236 -1.30 1.54 17.45
CA PRO A 236 -2.58 2.00 18.00
C PRO A 236 -3.50 2.63 16.95
N ARG A 237 -4.80 2.31 17.00
CA ARG A 237 -5.79 2.77 16.00
C ARG A 237 -5.86 4.29 15.88
N SER A 238 -5.71 5.00 17.00
CA SER A 238 -5.68 6.47 17.04
C SER A 238 -4.54 7.06 16.20
N SER A 239 -3.37 6.43 16.23
CA SER A 239 -2.20 6.84 15.44
C SER A 239 -2.30 6.39 13.98
N GLN A 240 -2.84 5.19 13.74
CA GLN A 240 -3.07 4.68 12.39
C GLN A 240 -4.12 5.51 11.63
N ALA A 241 -5.14 6.04 12.32
CA ALA A 241 -6.14 6.92 11.71
C ALA A 241 -5.53 8.26 11.22
N LEU A 242 -4.48 8.75 11.88
CA LEU A 242 -3.76 9.97 11.49
C LEU A 242 -2.77 9.73 10.34
N TRP A 243 -2.26 8.51 10.18
CA TRP A 243 -1.41 8.10 9.07
C TRP A 243 -1.76 6.69 8.58
N SER A 244 -2.74 6.64 7.67
CA SER A 244 -3.27 5.38 7.13
C SER A 244 -2.27 4.63 6.23
N GLU A 245 -1.36 5.36 5.57
CA GLU A 245 -0.29 4.81 4.73
C GLU A 245 0.96 4.39 5.54
N GLY A 246 0.88 4.42 6.88
CA GLY A 246 1.99 4.04 7.75
C GLY A 246 2.24 2.53 7.80
N PRO A 247 3.47 2.09 8.13
CA PRO A 247 3.77 0.68 8.31
C PRO A 247 3.03 0.12 9.52
N GLU A 248 2.59 -1.14 9.44
CA GLU A 248 1.87 -1.82 10.53
C GLU A 248 2.77 -2.12 11.74
N ASP A 249 4.08 -2.25 11.54
CA ASP A 249 5.05 -2.50 12.60
C ASP A 249 5.30 -1.23 13.45
N PRO A 250 5.06 -1.26 14.79
CA PRO A 250 5.21 -0.12 15.67
C PRO A 250 6.60 0.51 15.67
N VAL A 251 7.66 -0.30 15.53
CA VAL A 251 9.04 0.19 15.54
C VAL A 251 9.34 0.96 14.25
N GLN A 252 8.94 0.42 13.11
CA GLN A 252 9.05 1.12 11.82
C GLN A 252 8.15 2.35 11.76
N PHE A 253 6.95 2.28 12.34
CA PHE A 253 6.03 3.41 12.40
C PHE A 253 6.65 4.59 13.14
N VAL A 254 7.11 4.36 14.38
CA VAL A 254 7.75 5.38 15.21
C VAL A 254 8.98 5.99 14.53
N LYS A 255 9.85 5.16 13.93
CA LYS A 255 11.02 5.64 13.17
C LYS A 255 10.63 6.44 11.92
N GLY A 256 9.58 5.99 11.23
CA GLY A 256 9.06 6.63 10.03
C GLY A 256 8.49 8.02 10.32
N VAL A 257 7.75 8.14 11.41
CA VAL A 257 7.21 9.41 11.90
C VAL A 257 8.33 10.37 12.26
N SER A 258 9.30 9.92 13.06
CA SER A 258 10.41 10.78 13.49
C SER A 258 11.23 11.27 12.30
N ARG A 259 11.57 10.37 11.36
CA ARG A 259 12.33 10.73 10.15
C ARG A 259 11.61 11.78 9.32
N ARG A 260 10.31 11.61 9.08
CA ARG A 260 9.49 12.56 8.31
C ARG A 260 9.34 13.89 9.03
N LYS A 261 9.11 13.90 10.36
CA LYS A 261 9.02 15.15 11.14
C LYS A 261 10.32 15.97 11.06
N ILE A 262 11.48 15.31 11.18
CA ILE A 262 12.78 15.98 11.05
C ILE A 262 12.99 16.52 9.64
N ALA A 263 12.61 15.76 8.63
CA ALA A 263 12.69 16.20 7.25
C ALA A 263 11.79 17.43 7.02
N LEU A 264 10.56 17.43 7.51
CA LEU A 264 9.64 18.57 7.40
C LEU A 264 10.21 19.86 8.03
N LEU A 265 10.96 19.77 9.13
CA LEU A 265 11.67 20.92 9.71
C LEU A 265 12.76 21.46 8.77
N LYS A 266 13.50 20.58 8.08
CA LYS A 266 14.49 20.99 7.05
C LYS A 266 13.78 21.63 5.86
N TRP A 267 12.71 21.01 5.38
CA TRP A 267 11.91 21.51 4.27
C TRP A 267 11.25 22.86 4.57
N GLN A 268 10.80 23.09 5.81
CA GLN A 268 10.27 24.39 6.22
C GLN A 268 11.31 25.51 6.07
N LYS A 269 12.58 25.24 6.41
CA LYS A 269 13.68 26.19 6.20
C LYS A 269 13.92 26.46 4.71
N LEU A 270 13.91 25.41 3.88
CA LEU A 270 14.11 25.50 2.42
C LEU A 270 12.95 26.21 1.69
N VAL A 271 11.72 26.06 2.17
CA VAL A 271 10.56 26.78 1.61
C VAL A 271 10.62 28.26 1.98
N ASN A 272 11.06 28.59 3.19
CA ASN A 272 11.28 29.98 3.60
C ASN A 272 12.41 30.65 2.80
N SER A 273 13.47 29.92 2.44
CA SER A 273 14.54 30.42 1.55
C SER A 273 14.18 30.40 0.06
N ARG A 274 13.00 29.86 -0.31
CA ARG A 274 12.56 29.64 -1.70
C ARG A 274 13.48 28.75 -2.55
N GLU A 275 14.35 27.96 -1.93
CA GLU A 275 15.34 27.11 -2.61
C GLU A 275 14.88 25.66 -2.79
N LEU A 276 13.66 25.32 -2.35
CA LEU A 276 13.17 23.93 -2.38
C LEU A 276 13.33 23.26 -3.76
N LEU A 277 13.04 23.98 -4.85
CA LEU A 277 13.09 23.45 -6.22
C LEU A 277 14.50 23.39 -6.81
N LYS A 278 15.52 23.93 -6.13
CA LYS A 278 16.92 23.86 -6.56
C LYS A 278 17.61 22.57 -6.11
N ASN A 279 17.05 21.88 -5.12
CA ASN A 279 17.64 20.68 -4.52
C ASN A 279 16.87 19.43 -4.95
N SER A 280 17.54 18.27 -4.89
CA SER A 280 16.86 16.99 -5.07
C SER A 280 15.89 16.75 -3.92
N ILE A 281 14.65 16.41 -4.28
CA ILE A 281 13.55 16.22 -3.34
C ILE A 281 13.28 14.72 -3.20
N ASN A 282 13.31 14.21 -1.96
CA ASN A 282 12.94 12.83 -1.68
C ASN A 282 11.48 12.75 -1.19
N LEU A 283 10.60 12.12 -1.98
CA LEU A 283 9.17 12.00 -1.68
C LEU A 283 8.89 11.08 -0.46
N THR A 284 9.85 10.24 -0.06
CA THR A 284 9.71 9.35 1.11
C THR A 284 9.70 10.11 2.44
N GLU A 285 10.12 11.38 2.43
CA GLU A 285 10.21 12.25 3.61
C GLU A 285 8.89 12.93 3.98
N ILE A 286 7.83 12.70 3.19
CA ILE A 286 6.54 13.37 3.29
C ILE A 286 5.47 12.33 3.65
N PHE A 287 4.40 12.75 4.32
CA PHE A 287 3.24 11.89 4.59
C PHE A 287 2.28 11.86 3.40
N HIS A 288 2.06 12.99 2.72
CA HIS A 288 1.15 13.08 1.56
C HIS A 288 1.82 13.60 0.27
N PRO A 289 2.52 12.75 -0.51
CA PRO A 289 3.21 13.15 -1.74
C PRO A 289 2.28 13.73 -2.82
N ALA A 290 1.07 13.20 -2.95
CA ALA A 290 0.10 13.67 -3.94
C ALA A 290 -0.33 15.14 -3.73
N VAL A 291 -0.41 15.58 -2.47
CA VAL A 291 -0.77 16.95 -2.13
C VAL A 291 0.38 17.91 -2.46
N LEU A 292 1.63 17.48 -2.28
CA LEU A 292 2.81 18.23 -2.75
C LEU A 292 2.77 18.42 -4.28
N LEU A 293 2.53 17.35 -5.04
CA LEU A 293 2.48 17.42 -6.50
C LEU A 293 1.37 18.38 -6.98
N ASN A 294 0.21 18.34 -6.31
CA ASN A 294 -0.86 19.30 -6.57
C ASN A 294 -0.46 20.74 -6.24
N ALA A 295 0.27 20.98 -5.15
CA ALA A 295 0.77 22.31 -4.80
C ALA A 295 1.80 22.83 -5.82
N ILE A 296 2.66 21.95 -6.35
CA ILE A 296 3.61 22.27 -7.43
C ILE A 296 2.85 22.57 -8.73
N ARG A 297 1.82 21.78 -9.06
CA ARG A 297 0.93 22.04 -10.21
C ARG A 297 0.25 23.41 -10.10
N GLN A 298 -0.27 23.76 -8.93
CA GLN A 298 -0.86 25.08 -8.71
C GLN A 298 0.15 26.22 -8.81
N ARG A 299 1.40 26.00 -8.39
CA ARG A 299 2.47 26.99 -8.51
C ARG A 299 2.87 27.21 -9.96
N THR A 300 3.05 26.14 -10.73
CA THR A 300 3.42 26.20 -12.15
C THR A 300 2.33 26.82 -13.01
N ALA A 301 1.06 26.47 -12.78
CA ALA A 301 -0.10 27.07 -13.45
C ALA A 301 -0.32 28.57 -13.14
N ARG A 302 0.45 29.15 -12.20
CA ARG A 302 0.43 30.59 -11.91
C ARG A 302 1.65 31.33 -12.43
N LEU A 303 2.70 30.59 -12.80
CA LEU A 303 3.90 31.14 -13.42
C LEU A 303 3.75 31.23 -14.94
N HIS A 304 2.90 30.37 -15.51
CA HIS A 304 2.34 30.49 -16.86
C HIS A 304 1.06 31.32 -16.83
#